data_AF-A0A8H6DY05-F1
#
_entry.id   AF-A0A8H6DY05-F1
#
_cell.length_a   1.000
_cell.length_b   1.000
_cell.length_c   1.000
_cell.angle_alpha   90.00
_cell.angle_beta   90.00
_cell.angle_gamma   90.00
#
_symmetry.space_group_name_H-M   'P 1'
#
loop_
_entity.id
_entity.type
_entity.pdbx_description
1 polymer ?
#
loop_
_entity_poly.entity_id
_entity_poly.type
_entity_poly.pdbx_seq_one_letter_code
_entity_poly.pdbx_strand_id
1 'polypeptide(L)'
;MVSKVFIIAAVIAYVEARFGQEQVPIAAISDVQGGAGGAAATIAGAAISDLLGGANSCDKLVRADQIFTELGGGADALAAAIGMVTAEKNTNPFANGNVQNVCGDASLPVTPELRGITPLIDPAVDVNGDAATLSQSSAANPLNGRPADEFTFQIADPVARGGQGEALNPDIITNALCNQLTNVCEANDAAVAQCESAAAAVQGGTRNKALADEFNTLIGFPGAVTNPDGGPEDVAAAKRSMRRGLRL
;
A
#
# COMPACT_ATOMS: atom_id res chain seq x y z
N MET A 1 3.20 34.47 42.29
CA MET A 1 2.37 33.26 42.47
C MET A 1 1.97 32.76 41.09
N VAL A 2 2.81 31.91 40.50
CA VAL A 2 2.51 31.30 39.20
C VAL A 2 1.37 30.31 39.45
N SER A 3 0.20 30.63 38.91
CA SER A 3 -1.05 29.92 39.20
C SER A 3 -0.90 28.46 38.76
N LYS A 4 -1.15 27.53 39.69
CA LYS A 4 -1.18 26.07 39.44
C LYS A 4 -2.10 25.68 38.27
N VAL A 5 -3.01 26.57 37.88
CA VAL A 5 -3.92 26.43 36.72
C VAL A 5 -3.16 26.47 35.38
N PHE A 6 -2.07 27.23 35.26
CA PHE A 6 -1.29 27.30 34.00
C PHE A 6 -0.43 26.07 33.76
N ILE A 7 0.03 25.38 34.81
CA ILE A 7 0.79 24.13 34.67
C ILE A 7 -0.16 22.98 34.29
N ILE A 8 -1.40 22.99 34.78
CA ILE A 8 -2.39 21.95 34.43
C ILE A 8 -2.85 22.09 32.97
N ALA A 9 -3.01 23.31 32.45
CA ALA A 9 -3.34 23.53 31.03
C ALA A 9 -2.20 23.14 30.07
N ALA A 10 -0.93 23.26 30.50
CA ALA A 10 0.23 22.86 29.69
C ALA A 10 0.46 21.33 29.65
N VAL A 11 -0.08 20.57 30.62
CA VAL A 11 0.02 19.09 30.64
C VAL A 11 -1.10 18.42 29.84
N ILE A 12 -2.17 19.14 29.50
CA ILE A 12 -3.28 18.62 28.67
C ILE A 12 -2.91 18.59 27.17
N ALA A 13 -1.80 19.21 26.76
CA ALA A 13 -1.53 19.50 25.35
C ALA A 13 -0.68 18.47 24.56
N TYR A 14 -0.35 17.26 25.05
CA TYR A 14 0.42 16.30 24.22
C TYR A 14 0.21 14.81 24.49
N VAL A 15 -0.98 14.40 24.92
CA VAL A 15 -1.40 12.99 24.74
C VAL A 15 -2.81 13.01 24.16
N GLU A 16 -2.93 13.40 22.90
CA GLU A 16 -4.04 12.90 22.09
C GLU A 16 -3.74 11.43 21.83
N ALA A 17 -4.10 10.57 22.78
CA ALA A 17 -4.31 9.18 22.45
C ALA A 17 -5.42 9.17 21.39
N ARG A 18 -5.07 8.83 20.14
CA ARG A 18 -6.03 8.70 19.03
C ARG A 18 -6.89 7.46 19.22
N PHE A 19 -7.63 7.42 20.33
CA PHE A 19 -8.67 6.42 20.55
C PHE A 19 -9.72 6.56 19.45
N GLY A 20 -9.86 5.53 18.61
CA GLY A 20 -10.86 5.49 17.55
C GLY A 20 -10.35 5.08 16.18
N GLN A 21 -9.05 5.21 15.87
CA GLN A 21 -8.47 4.64 14.63
C GLN A 21 -8.56 3.11 14.61
N GLU A 22 -8.55 2.48 15.78
CA GLU A 22 -8.70 1.03 15.97
C GLU A 22 -10.14 0.55 15.71
N GLN A 23 -11.13 1.46 15.70
CA GLN A 23 -12.54 1.15 15.41
C GLN A 23 -12.92 1.51 13.96
N VAL A 24 -12.06 2.23 13.24
CA VAL A 24 -12.29 2.63 11.84
C VAL A 24 -12.69 1.46 10.95
N PRO A 25 -12.02 0.29 10.98
CA PRO A 25 -12.44 -0.82 10.15
C PRO A 25 -13.80 -1.41 10.58
N ILE A 26 -14.19 -1.31 11.86
CA ILE A 26 -15.36 -2.04 12.41
C ILE A 26 -16.68 -1.56 11.82
N ALA A 27 -16.86 -0.24 11.71
CA ALA A 27 -18.04 0.34 11.08
C ALA A 27 -18.07 0.00 9.58
N ALA A 28 -16.92 0.16 8.90
CA ALA A 28 -16.81 -0.17 7.47
C ALA A 28 -17.11 -1.64 7.17
N ILE A 29 -16.66 -2.57 8.02
CA ILE A 29 -16.99 -4.01 7.91
C ILE A 29 -18.48 -4.24 8.12
N SER A 30 -19.09 -3.57 9.12
CA SER A 30 -20.52 -3.70 9.42
C SER A 30 -21.42 -3.18 8.29
N ASP A 31 -20.94 -2.20 7.53
CA ASP A 31 -21.64 -1.56 6.42
C ASP A 31 -21.52 -2.32 5.09
N VAL A 32 -20.72 -3.38 5.02
CA VAL A 32 -20.59 -4.22 3.81
C VAL A 32 -21.93 -4.90 3.50
N GLN A 33 -22.37 -4.80 2.25
CA GLN A 33 -23.69 -5.26 1.82
C GLN A 33 -23.72 -6.73 1.37
N GLY A 34 -22.54 -7.30 1.06
CA GLY A 34 -22.41 -8.69 0.64
C GLY A 34 -22.35 -9.70 1.79
N GLY A 35 -22.41 -10.99 1.43
CA GLY A 35 -22.37 -12.11 2.38
C GLY A 35 -23.73 -12.56 2.91
N ALA A 36 -23.71 -13.50 3.86
CA ALA A 36 -24.92 -13.98 4.52
C ALA A 36 -25.47 -12.94 5.51
N GLY A 37 -26.78 -12.96 5.76
CA GLY A 37 -27.42 -12.06 6.72
C GLY A 37 -26.77 -12.15 8.11
N GLY A 38 -26.25 -11.03 8.62
CA GLY A 38 -25.56 -10.94 9.91
C GLY A 38 -24.07 -11.32 9.89
N ALA A 39 -23.52 -11.76 8.77
CA ALA A 39 -22.09 -12.08 8.64
C ALA A 39 -21.22 -10.83 8.86
N ALA A 40 -21.55 -9.72 8.21
CA ALA A 40 -20.84 -8.44 8.36
C ALA A 40 -20.72 -8.00 9.83
N ALA A 41 -21.84 -7.98 10.56
CA ALA A 41 -21.87 -7.64 11.98
C ALA A 41 -21.07 -8.62 12.85
N THR A 42 -21.11 -9.91 12.53
CA THR A 42 -20.37 -10.95 13.27
C THR A 42 -18.86 -10.81 13.07
N ILE A 43 -18.43 -10.63 11.81
CA ILE A 43 -17.03 -10.43 11.44
C ILE A 43 -16.50 -9.12 12.03
N ALA A 44 -17.29 -8.04 11.99
CA ALA A 44 -16.95 -6.77 12.62
C ALA A 44 -16.74 -6.92 14.13
N GLY A 45 -17.63 -7.62 14.83
CA GLY A 45 -17.48 -7.87 16.26
C GLY A 45 -16.22 -8.69 16.60
N ALA A 46 -15.88 -9.67 15.76
CA ALA A 46 -14.68 -10.49 15.94
C ALA A 46 -13.38 -9.70 15.68
N ALA A 47 -13.39 -8.80 14.67
CA ALA A 47 -12.24 -7.98 14.28
C ALA A 47 -11.68 -7.11 15.43
N ILE A 48 -12.52 -6.72 16.39
CA ILE A 48 -12.09 -5.95 17.58
C ILE A 48 -11.00 -6.69 18.35
N SER A 49 -11.12 -8.02 18.50
CA SER A 49 -10.14 -8.82 19.24
C SER A 49 -8.80 -8.91 18.52
N ASP A 50 -8.82 -8.91 17.19
CA ASP A 50 -7.64 -9.01 16.34
C ASP A 50 -6.80 -7.70 16.34
N LEU A 51 -7.45 -6.58 16.65
CA LEU A 51 -6.82 -5.25 16.75
C LEU A 51 -6.24 -4.95 18.13
N LEU A 52 -6.42 -5.82 19.13
CA LEU A 52 -5.78 -5.64 20.43
C LEU A 52 -4.26 -5.79 20.31
N GLY A 53 -3.49 -4.93 20.98
CA GLY A 53 -2.02 -4.94 20.91
C GLY A 53 -1.36 -6.25 21.34
N GLY A 54 -2.01 -7.02 22.21
CA GLY A 54 -1.55 -8.34 22.64
C GLY A 54 -2.00 -9.51 21.75
N ALA A 55 -2.88 -9.29 20.77
CA ALA A 55 -3.36 -10.34 19.87
C ALA A 55 -2.31 -10.71 18.83
N ASN A 56 -2.39 -11.95 18.30
CA ASN A 56 -1.53 -12.39 17.20
C ASN A 56 -1.71 -11.44 16.00
N SER A 57 -0.60 -11.02 15.40
CA SER A 57 -0.63 -10.04 14.31
C SER A 57 -1.08 -10.65 12.98
N CYS A 58 -0.99 -11.98 12.84
CA CYS A 58 -1.47 -12.69 11.66
C CYS A 58 -2.98 -12.88 11.63
N ASP A 59 -3.64 -12.95 12.79
CA ASP A 59 -5.12 -13.07 12.87
C ASP A 59 -5.82 -11.88 12.22
N LYS A 60 -5.18 -10.71 12.23
CA LYS A 60 -5.63 -9.52 11.50
C LYS A 60 -5.66 -9.72 9.98
N LEU A 61 -4.64 -10.36 9.40
CA LEU A 61 -4.61 -10.65 7.96
C LEU A 61 -5.62 -11.74 7.59
N VAL A 62 -5.76 -12.76 8.44
CA VAL A 62 -6.82 -13.78 8.30
C VAL A 62 -8.20 -13.14 8.36
N ARG A 63 -8.42 -12.18 9.26
CA ARG A 63 -9.67 -11.42 9.34
C ARG A 63 -9.91 -10.60 8.07
N ALA A 64 -8.89 -9.95 7.53
CA ALA A 64 -8.99 -9.21 6.28
C ALA A 64 -9.36 -10.12 5.10
N ASP A 65 -8.74 -11.30 5.01
CA ASP A 65 -9.14 -12.34 4.05
C ASP A 65 -10.61 -12.73 4.24
N GLN A 66 -11.02 -12.98 5.49
CA GLN A 66 -12.39 -13.38 5.80
C GLN A 66 -13.41 -12.30 5.41
N ILE A 67 -13.12 -11.02 5.67
CA ILE A 67 -13.96 -9.89 5.27
C ILE A 67 -14.19 -9.93 3.76
N PHE A 68 -13.12 -10.08 2.97
CA PHE A 68 -13.26 -10.11 1.51
C PHE A 68 -14.01 -11.36 1.03
N THR A 69 -13.63 -12.56 1.50
CA THR A 69 -14.19 -13.81 0.97
C THR A 69 -15.61 -14.10 1.44
N GLU A 70 -15.92 -13.86 2.72
CA GLU A 70 -17.23 -14.21 3.28
C GLU A 70 -18.28 -13.11 3.07
N LEU A 71 -17.86 -11.87 2.81
CA LEU A 71 -18.77 -10.76 2.50
C LEU A 71 -18.89 -10.52 0.99
N GLY A 72 -18.60 -11.53 0.17
CA GLY A 72 -18.99 -11.58 -1.23
C GLY A 72 -18.00 -10.94 -2.23
N GLY A 73 -16.82 -10.51 -1.78
CA GLY A 73 -15.74 -10.04 -2.67
C GLY A 73 -16.03 -8.75 -3.45
N GLY A 74 -17.08 -8.02 -3.06
CA GLY A 74 -17.45 -6.74 -3.68
C GLY A 74 -16.46 -5.63 -3.38
N ALA A 75 -16.61 -4.49 -4.06
CA ALA A 75 -15.75 -3.32 -3.85
C ALA A 75 -15.82 -2.77 -2.42
N ASP A 76 -16.98 -2.85 -1.79
CA ASP A 76 -17.22 -2.52 -0.38
C ASP A 76 -16.50 -3.48 0.57
N ALA A 77 -16.58 -4.80 0.30
CA ALA A 77 -15.84 -5.82 1.05
C ALA A 77 -14.32 -5.65 0.92
N LEU A 78 -13.82 -5.33 -0.29
CA LEU A 78 -12.41 -5.03 -0.52
C LEU A 78 -11.97 -3.78 0.25
N ALA A 79 -12.75 -2.70 0.20
CA ALA A 79 -12.43 -1.47 0.95
C ALA A 79 -12.40 -1.72 2.47
N ALA A 80 -13.35 -2.50 3.00
CA ALA A 80 -13.37 -2.88 4.41
C ALA A 80 -12.17 -3.77 4.78
N ALA A 81 -11.80 -4.73 3.91
CA ALA A 81 -10.64 -5.59 4.12
C ALA A 81 -9.32 -4.81 4.09
N ILE A 82 -9.16 -3.87 3.15
CA ILE A 82 -8.01 -2.94 3.12
C ILE A 82 -7.96 -2.13 4.41
N GLY A 83 -9.09 -1.59 4.85
CA GLY A 83 -9.20 -0.89 6.14
C GLY A 83 -8.77 -1.76 7.32
N MET A 84 -9.11 -3.05 7.30
CA MET A 84 -8.61 -4.00 8.29
C MET A 84 -7.10 -4.18 8.21
N VAL A 85 -6.50 -4.33 7.02
CA VAL A 85 -5.03 -4.47 6.88
C VAL A 85 -4.29 -3.20 7.32
N THR A 86 -4.80 -2.01 7.00
CA THR A 86 -4.14 -0.74 7.33
C THR A 86 -4.34 -0.32 8.78
N ALA A 87 -5.36 -0.82 9.48
CA ALA A 87 -5.64 -0.42 10.86
C ALA A 87 -4.45 -0.60 11.81
N GLU A 88 -4.24 0.35 12.71
CA GLU A 88 -3.25 0.21 13.78
C GLU A 88 -3.74 -0.82 14.82
N LYS A 89 -2.82 -1.60 15.41
CA LYS A 89 -3.16 -2.38 16.59
C LYS A 89 -3.14 -1.47 17.82
N ASN A 90 -4.11 -1.62 18.71
CA ASN A 90 -4.22 -0.91 19.99
C ASN A 90 -3.10 -1.36 20.94
N THR A 91 -1.92 -0.83 20.71
CA THR A 91 -0.75 -1.02 21.57
C THR A 91 -0.71 0.13 22.59
N ASN A 92 -0.32 -0.17 23.82
CA ASN A 92 -0.18 0.86 24.84
C ASN A 92 1.25 1.40 24.80
N PRO A 93 1.47 2.67 24.42
CA PRO A 93 2.81 3.22 24.29
C PRO A 93 3.56 3.32 25.62
N PHE A 94 2.86 3.17 26.75
CA PHE A 94 3.41 3.22 28.10
C PHE A 94 3.58 1.84 28.74
N ALA A 95 3.24 0.75 28.04
CA ALA A 95 3.34 -0.61 28.56
C ALA A 95 4.11 -1.53 27.60
N ASN A 96 4.69 -2.61 28.14
CA ASN A 96 5.34 -3.68 27.38
C ASN A 96 6.41 -3.23 26.36
N GLY A 97 7.01 -2.04 26.54
CA GLY A 97 8.02 -1.49 25.63
C GLY A 97 7.48 -1.00 24.29
N ASN A 98 6.16 -0.77 24.17
CA ASN A 98 5.48 -0.36 22.94
C ASN A 98 5.79 -1.26 21.72
N VAL A 99 5.85 -2.57 21.93
CA VAL A 99 6.21 -3.52 20.86
C VAL A 99 5.13 -3.52 19.77
N GLN A 100 5.54 -3.12 18.57
CA GLN A 100 4.73 -3.12 17.35
C GLN A 100 4.97 -4.42 16.59
N ASN A 101 4.05 -5.36 16.69
CA ASN A 101 4.15 -6.63 15.97
C ASN A 101 3.39 -6.56 14.64
N VAL A 102 4.03 -7.06 13.59
CA VAL A 102 3.45 -7.26 12.26
C VAL A 102 3.45 -8.75 11.95
N CYS A 103 2.50 -9.21 11.13
CA CYS A 103 2.49 -10.62 10.73
C CYS A 103 3.73 -10.94 9.88
N GLY A 104 4.45 -12.00 10.26
CA GLY A 104 5.62 -12.50 9.52
C GLY A 104 5.34 -13.74 8.68
N ASP A 105 4.09 -14.21 8.61
CA ASP A 105 3.71 -15.36 7.80
C ASP A 105 3.62 -14.97 6.31
N ALA A 106 4.53 -15.51 5.50
CA ALA A 106 4.60 -15.23 4.07
C ALA A 106 3.44 -15.81 3.25
N SER A 107 2.61 -16.68 3.84
CA SER A 107 1.41 -17.22 3.18
C SER A 107 0.18 -16.32 3.31
N LEU A 108 0.27 -15.27 4.14
CA LEU A 108 -0.81 -14.32 4.41
C LEU A 108 -0.48 -12.91 3.86
N PRO A 109 -1.50 -12.12 3.45
CA PRO A 109 -2.89 -12.53 3.24
C PRO A 109 -3.03 -13.49 2.06
N VAL A 110 -4.01 -14.39 2.13
CA VAL A 110 -4.31 -15.34 1.04
C VAL A 110 -4.91 -14.59 -0.15
N THR A 111 -5.74 -13.58 0.11
CA THR A 111 -6.42 -12.75 -0.88
C THR A 111 -5.38 -11.93 -1.67
N PRO A 112 -5.22 -12.16 -2.99
CA PRO A 112 -4.22 -11.47 -3.81
C PRO A 112 -4.30 -9.95 -3.74
N GLU A 113 -5.52 -9.39 -3.69
CA GLU A 113 -5.81 -7.96 -3.67
C GLU A 113 -5.31 -7.27 -2.39
N LEU A 114 -5.08 -8.03 -1.31
CA LEU A 114 -4.62 -7.51 -0.02
C LEU A 114 -3.10 -7.61 0.18
N ARG A 115 -2.39 -8.30 -0.73
CA ARG A 115 -0.94 -8.55 -0.56
C ARG A 115 -0.13 -7.29 -0.84
N GLY A 116 0.84 -7.02 0.03
CA GLY A 116 1.71 -5.85 -0.11
C GLY A 116 1.13 -4.57 0.49
N ILE A 117 -0.02 -4.63 1.17
CA ILE A 117 -0.54 -3.52 1.96
C ILE A 117 0.11 -3.56 3.35
N THR A 118 0.66 -2.43 3.81
CA THR A 118 1.32 -2.33 5.11
C THR A 118 0.37 -1.74 6.17
N PRO A 119 0.45 -2.19 7.43
CA PRO A 119 -0.36 -1.63 8.51
C PRO A 119 0.16 -0.26 8.97
N LEU A 120 -0.70 0.53 9.60
CA LEU A 120 -0.29 1.64 10.46
C LEU A 120 0.46 1.11 11.69
N ILE A 121 1.36 1.95 12.19
CA ILE A 121 2.18 1.71 13.37
C ILE A 121 1.95 2.87 14.35
N ASP A 122 1.98 2.59 15.65
CA ASP A 122 1.81 3.60 16.70
C ASP A 122 2.76 4.80 16.45
N PRO A 123 2.25 6.06 16.44
CA PRO A 123 3.06 7.25 16.22
C PRO A 123 4.21 7.47 17.21
N ALA A 124 4.15 6.86 18.40
CA ALA A 124 5.25 6.85 19.35
C ALA A 124 6.42 5.94 18.92
N VAL A 125 6.19 5.03 17.97
CA VAL A 125 7.23 4.25 17.28
C VAL A 125 7.52 4.80 15.88
N ASP A 126 6.48 5.17 15.12
CA ASP A 126 6.59 5.80 13.80
C ASP A 126 6.82 7.32 13.90
N VAL A 127 7.92 7.71 14.57
CA VAL A 127 8.19 9.12 14.93
C VAL A 127 8.42 10.03 13.73
N ASN A 128 8.74 9.47 12.56
CA ASN A 128 8.94 10.22 11.32
C ASN A 128 7.70 10.16 10.39
N GLY A 129 6.71 9.31 10.69
CA GLY A 129 5.54 9.11 9.85
C GLY A 129 5.77 8.26 8.60
N ASP A 130 6.94 7.63 8.45
CA ASP A 130 7.30 6.86 7.26
C ASP A 130 6.38 5.63 7.11
N ALA A 131 6.05 4.96 8.22
CA ALA A 131 5.14 3.82 8.19
C ALA A 131 3.70 4.24 7.88
N ALA A 132 3.26 5.39 8.40
CA ALA A 132 1.97 5.98 8.07
C ALA A 132 1.87 6.34 6.58
N THR A 133 2.89 6.97 6.02
CA THR A 133 2.96 7.27 4.57
C THR A 133 2.94 5.99 3.74
N LEU A 134 3.72 4.98 4.13
CA LEU A 134 3.76 3.69 3.41
C LEU A 134 2.43 2.92 3.50
N SER A 135 1.75 2.96 4.65
CA SER A 135 0.43 2.35 4.80
C SER A 135 -0.59 3.03 3.89
N GLN A 136 -0.58 4.36 3.81
CA GLN A 136 -1.47 5.11 2.94
C GLN A 136 -1.18 4.84 1.45
N SER A 137 0.09 4.85 1.04
CA SER A 137 0.44 4.59 -0.36
C SER A 137 0.16 3.15 -0.76
N SER A 138 0.50 2.18 0.09
CA SER A 138 0.29 0.74 -0.18
C SER A 138 -1.18 0.33 -0.17
N ALA A 139 -2.05 1.03 0.56
CA ALA A 139 -3.51 0.83 0.50
C ALA A 139 -4.09 1.13 -0.88
N ALA A 140 -3.53 2.13 -1.58
CA ALA A 140 -3.90 2.45 -2.96
C ALA A 140 -3.10 1.61 -3.97
N ASN A 141 -1.84 1.31 -3.64
CA ASN A 141 -0.83 0.71 -4.52
C ASN A 141 -0.06 -0.40 -3.79
N PRO A 142 -0.65 -1.61 -3.64
CA PRO A 142 -0.03 -2.65 -2.84
C PRO A 142 1.36 -3.02 -3.36
N LEU A 143 2.31 -3.19 -2.44
CA LEU A 143 3.72 -3.43 -2.70
C LEU A 143 4.02 -4.84 -3.23
N ASN A 144 3.11 -5.52 -3.94
CA ASN A 144 3.33 -6.83 -4.59
C ASN A 144 4.20 -7.88 -3.84
N GLY A 145 4.24 -7.86 -2.49
CA GLY A 145 5.14 -8.66 -1.64
C GLY A 145 6.66 -8.38 -1.78
N ARG A 146 7.07 -7.21 -2.29
CA ARG A 146 8.47 -6.87 -2.58
C ARG A 146 9.15 -6.13 -1.42
N PRO A 147 10.49 -6.22 -1.29
CA PRO A 147 11.24 -5.38 -0.35
C PRO A 147 10.99 -3.89 -0.63
N ALA A 148 10.89 -3.08 0.43
CA ALA A 148 10.65 -1.63 0.31
C ALA A 148 11.72 -0.87 -0.49
N ASP A 149 12.90 -1.48 -0.69
CA ASP A 149 14.01 -0.92 -1.47
C ASP A 149 14.24 -1.63 -2.82
N GLU A 150 13.27 -2.44 -3.28
CA GLU A 150 13.30 -3.06 -4.59
C GLU A 150 12.75 -2.11 -5.66
N PHE A 151 13.60 -1.72 -6.61
CA PHE A 151 13.16 -0.94 -7.76
C PHE A 151 12.13 -1.68 -8.61
N THR A 152 11.02 -1.00 -8.86
CA THR A 152 9.92 -1.41 -9.73
C THR A 152 9.56 -0.30 -10.71
N PHE A 153 8.78 -0.65 -11.73
CA PHE A 153 8.13 0.28 -12.63
C PHE A 153 6.64 0.28 -12.32
N GLN A 154 6.00 1.46 -12.36
CA GLN A 154 4.56 1.59 -12.20
C GLN A 154 4.04 2.76 -13.05
N ILE A 155 2.80 2.62 -13.53
CA ILE A 155 2.08 3.70 -14.20
C ILE A 155 1.62 4.69 -13.14
N ALA A 156 2.02 5.96 -13.28
CA ALA A 156 1.73 6.99 -12.29
C ALA A 156 0.27 7.46 -12.33
N ASP A 157 -0.30 7.61 -13.53
CA ASP A 157 -1.69 8.07 -13.69
C ASP A 157 -2.68 6.96 -13.31
N PRO A 158 -3.59 7.16 -12.34
CA PRO A 158 -4.50 6.12 -11.88
C PRO A 158 -5.45 5.59 -12.96
N VAL A 159 -5.88 6.43 -13.90
CA VAL A 159 -6.83 6.03 -14.97
C VAL A 159 -6.10 5.19 -16.03
N ALA A 160 -4.93 5.66 -16.47
CA ALA A 160 -4.06 4.96 -17.40
C ALA A 160 -3.39 3.72 -16.79
N ARG A 161 -3.35 3.62 -15.46
CA ARG A 161 -2.93 2.41 -14.76
C ARG A 161 -4.03 1.35 -14.71
N GLY A 162 -5.27 1.74 -14.46
CA GLY A 162 -6.36 0.79 -14.22
C GLY A 162 -6.02 -0.19 -13.11
N GLY A 163 -6.17 -1.50 -13.38
CA GLY A 163 -5.86 -2.58 -12.44
C GLY A 163 -4.40 -3.05 -12.45
N GLN A 164 -3.50 -2.37 -13.15
CA GLN A 164 -2.10 -2.80 -13.26
C GLN A 164 -1.29 -2.40 -12.04
N GLY A 165 -0.71 -3.39 -11.36
CA GLY A 165 0.25 -3.18 -10.28
C GLY A 165 1.65 -2.82 -10.78
N GLU A 166 2.58 -2.62 -9.86
CA GLU A 166 4.00 -2.42 -10.16
C GLU A 166 4.68 -3.70 -10.69
N ALA A 167 5.68 -3.57 -11.57
CA ALA A 167 6.42 -4.71 -12.11
C ALA A 167 7.93 -4.48 -12.19
N LEU A 168 8.70 -5.58 -12.16
CA LEU A 168 10.16 -5.49 -12.36
C LEU A 168 10.55 -5.36 -13.82
N ASN A 169 9.72 -5.89 -14.71
CA ASN A 169 9.97 -5.89 -16.14
C ASN A 169 9.32 -4.63 -16.74
N PRO A 170 10.11 -3.70 -17.33
CA PRO A 170 9.56 -2.50 -17.96
C PRO A 170 8.57 -2.85 -19.08
N ASP A 171 8.82 -3.95 -19.81
CA ASP A 171 7.97 -4.38 -20.92
C ASP A 171 6.53 -4.72 -20.46
N ILE A 172 6.34 -5.17 -19.21
CA ILE A 172 4.99 -5.43 -18.69
C ILE A 172 4.25 -4.10 -18.52
N ILE A 173 4.92 -3.11 -17.95
CA ILE A 173 4.32 -1.81 -17.63
C ILE A 173 4.03 -0.99 -18.88
N THR A 174 4.97 -0.92 -19.82
CA THR A 174 4.78 -0.16 -21.06
C THR A 174 3.68 -0.76 -21.93
N ASN A 175 3.65 -2.09 -22.09
CA ASN A 175 2.56 -2.76 -22.81
C ASN A 175 1.21 -2.56 -22.13
N ALA A 176 1.16 -2.62 -20.81
CA ALA A 176 -0.07 -2.43 -20.08
C ALA A 176 -0.61 -1.00 -20.21
N LEU A 177 0.28 0.00 -20.17
CA LEU A 177 -0.09 1.40 -20.41
C LEU A 177 -0.66 1.59 -21.82
N CYS A 178 0.03 1.11 -22.86
CA CYS A 178 -0.46 1.28 -24.24
C CYS A 178 -1.81 0.56 -24.44
N ASN A 179 -2.01 -0.61 -23.83
CA ASN A 179 -3.31 -1.28 -23.83
C ASN A 179 -4.41 -0.47 -23.13
N GLN A 180 -4.10 0.17 -22.00
CA GLN A 180 -5.08 0.99 -21.28
C GLN A 180 -5.45 2.26 -22.05
N LEU A 181 -4.47 2.88 -22.72
CA LEU A 181 -4.69 4.01 -23.61
C LEU A 181 -5.69 3.66 -24.72
N THR A 182 -5.56 2.47 -25.32
CA THR A 182 -6.45 1.98 -26.37
C THR A 182 -7.85 1.63 -25.83
N ASN A 183 -7.94 0.90 -24.72
CA ASN A 183 -9.18 0.24 -24.33
C ASN A 183 -10.02 1.00 -23.30
N VAL A 184 -9.43 1.93 -22.56
CA VAL A 184 -10.11 2.63 -21.44
C VAL A 184 -10.00 4.14 -21.56
N CYS A 185 -8.83 4.66 -21.92
CA CYS A 185 -8.66 6.11 -22.06
C CYS A 185 -9.19 6.63 -23.41
N GLU A 186 -9.53 5.74 -24.34
CA GLU A 186 -9.97 6.06 -25.71
C GLU A 186 -9.03 7.10 -26.36
N ALA A 187 -7.72 6.90 -26.17
CA ALA A 187 -6.71 7.79 -26.71
C ALA A 187 -6.74 7.76 -28.24
N ASN A 188 -6.39 8.89 -28.86
CA ASN A 188 -6.34 8.95 -30.33
C ASN A 188 -5.21 8.07 -30.89
N ASP A 189 -5.32 7.71 -32.17
CA ASP A 189 -4.37 6.83 -32.87
C ASP A 189 -2.91 7.32 -32.76
N ALA A 190 -2.70 8.64 -32.77
CA ALA A 190 -1.37 9.22 -32.66
C ALA A 190 -0.74 8.97 -31.28
N ALA A 191 -1.53 9.09 -30.21
CA ALA A 191 -1.09 8.82 -28.84
C ALA A 191 -0.82 7.33 -28.61
N VAL A 192 -1.67 6.45 -29.14
CA VAL A 192 -1.45 5.00 -29.08
C VAL A 192 -0.18 4.62 -29.84
N ALA A 193 0.00 5.10 -31.08
CA ALA A 193 1.20 4.84 -31.87
C ALA A 193 2.47 5.39 -31.20
N GLN A 194 2.39 6.55 -30.56
CA GLN A 194 3.50 7.12 -29.80
C GLN A 194 3.85 6.24 -28.59
N CYS A 195 2.86 5.74 -27.85
CA CYS A 195 3.09 4.80 -26.75
C CYS A 195 3.77 3.51 -27.22
N GLU A 196 3.27 2.90 -28.29
CA GLU A 196 3.85 1.66 -28.85
C GLU A 196 5.28 1.87 -29.35
N SER A 197 5.54 3.00 -30.01
CA SER A 197 6.89 3.36 -30.45
C SER A 197 7.84 3.59 -29.27
N ALA A 198 7.37 4.24 -28.21
CA ALA A 198 8.15 4.44 -27.00
C ALA A 198 8.42 3.12 -26.27
N ALA A 199 7.42 2.24 -26.19
CA ALA A 199 7.53 0.91 -25.59
C ALA A 199 8.58 0.06 -26.32
N ALA A 200 8.59 0.10 -27.66
CA ALA A 200 9.59 -0.58 -28.48
C ALA A 200 11.01 -0.02 -28.27
N ALA A 201 11.16 1.29 -28.07
CA ALA A 201 12.46 1.93 -27.85
C ALA A 201 13.10 1.52 -26.53
N VAL A 202 12.30 1.33 -25.48
CA VAL A 202 12.78 0.94 -24.13
C VAL A 202 12.75 -0.57 -23.87
N GLN A 203 12.36 -1.36 -24.87
CA GLN A 203 12.14 -2.80 -24.73
C GLN A 203 13.41 -3.52 -24.25
N GLY A 204 13.29 -4.33 -23.19
CA GLY A 204 14.41 -5.07 -22.61
C GLY A 204 15.52 -4.19 -22.02
N GLY A 205 15.24 -2.90 -21.82
CA GLY A 205 16.18 -1.94 -21.26
C GLY A 205 16.61 -2.26 -19.82
N THR A 206 17.56 -1.47 -19.32
CA THR A 206 18.06 -1.67 -17.95
C THR A 206 17.01 -1.26 -16.94
N ARG A 207 16.75 -2.10 -15.94
CA ARG A 207 15.83 -1.79 -14.83
C ARG A 207 16.42 -0.71 -13.90
N ASN A 208 16.25 0.55 -14.28
CA ASN A 208 16.74 1.73 -13.58
C ASN A 208 15.88 2.97 -13.91
N LYS A 209 16.13 4.08 -13.18
CA LYS A 209 15.43 5.35 -13.39
C LYS A 209 15.59 5.89 -14.81
N ALA A 210 16.79 5.77 -15.39
CA ALA A 210 17.07 6.30 -16.73
C ALA A 210 16.13 5.71 -17.80
N LEU A 211 15.78 4.43 -17.70
CA LEU A 211 14.83 3.81 -18.63
C LEU A 211 13.41 4.39 -18.50
N ALA A 212 12.96 4.65 -17.27
CA ALA A 212 11.67 5.28 -17.02
C ALA A 212 11.65 6.73 -17.56
N ASP A 213 12.73 7.48 -17.35
CA ASP A 213 12.88 8.85 -17.86
C ASP A 213 12.90 8.89 -19.39
N GLU A 214 13.55 7.91 -20.03
CA GLU A 214 13.57 7.75 -21.49
C GLU A 214 12.16 7.50 -22.03
N PHE A 215 11.44 6.53 -21.47
CA PHE A 215 10.05 6.26 -21.85
C PHE A 215 9.16 7.50 -21.69
N ASN A 216 9.19 8.15 -20.51
CA ASN A 216 8.40 9.33 -20.21
C ASN A 216 8.71 10.48 -21.18
N THR A 217 9.98 10.67 -21.55
CA THR A 217 10.37 11.66 -22.56
C THR A 217 9.77 11.34 -23.92
N LEU A 218 9.82 10.07 -24.34
CA LEU A 218 9.30 9.62 -25.65
C LEU A 218 7.78 9.77 -25.76
N ILE A 219 7.03 9.62 -24.67
CA ILE A 219 5.58 9.83 -24.63
C ILE A 219 5.18 11.28 -24.31
N GLY A 220 6.13 12.23 -24.27
CA GLY A 220 5.85 13.66 -24.18
C GLY A 220 5.84 14.25 -22.77
N PHE A 221 6.35 13.53 -21.77
CA PHE A 221 6.45 13.96 -20.37
C PHE A 221 7.92 14.05 -19.91
N PRO A 222 8.77 14.89 -20.54
CA PRO A 222 10.14 15.08 -20.09
C PRO A 222 10.15 15.65 -18.66
N GLY A 223 11.00 15.09 -17.80
CA GLY A 223 11.10 15.54 -16.41
C GLY A 223 9.96 15.07 -15.49
N ALA A 224 9.15 14.10 -15.92
CA ALA A 224 8.17 13.46 -15.04
C ALA A 224 8.83 12.92 -13.77
N VAL A 225 8.15 13.09 -12.63
CA VAL A 225 8.63 12.61 -11.33
C VAL A 225 8.52 11.08 -11.31
N THR A 226 9.65 10.39 -11.44
CA THR A 226 9.73 8.92 -11.46
C THR A 226 9.89 8.29 -10.08
N ASN A 227 10.03 9.11 -9.03
CA ASN A 227 10.03 8.67 -7.63
C ASN A 227 9.26 9.67 -6.72
N PRO A 228 7.92 9.74 -6.81
CA PRO A 228 7.13 10.72 -6.05
C PRO A 228 7.08 10.44 -4.55
N ASP A 229 7.28 9.19 -4.14
CA ASP A 229 7.17 8.76 -2.74
C ASP A 229 8.50 8.89 -1.96
N GLY A 230 9.58 9.30 -2.63
CA GLY A 230 10.91 9.46 -2.03
C GLY A 230 11.75 8.17 -1.99
N GLY A 231 12.94 8.24 -1.39
CA GLY A 231 13.91 7.12 -1.37
C GLY A 231 15.06 7.29 -2.37
N PRO A 232 15.87 6.24 -2.60
CA PRO A 232 17.05 6.33 -3.47
C PRO A 232 16.66 6.73 -4.90
N GLU A 233 17.43 7.64 -5.52
CA GLU A 233 17.15 8.07 -6.90
C GLU A 233 17.25 6.94 -7.93
N ASP A 234 18.00 5.86 -7.67
CA ASP A 234 18.14 4.75 -8.60
C ASP A 234 18.58 3.45 -7.90
N VAL A 235 18.57 2.32 -8.64
CA VAL A 235 19.12 1.04 -8.18
C VAL A 235 20.60 1.18 -7.79
N ALA A 236 20.92 0.91 -6.52
CA ALA A 236 22.31 0.91 -6.02
C ALA A 236 23.23 0.05 -6.92
N ALA A 237 24.38 0.59 -7.31
CA ALA A 237 25.32 -0.04 -8.25
C ALA A 237 25.70 -1.49 -7.86
N ALA A 238 25.82 -1.78 -6.56
CA ALA A 238 26.15 -3.11 -6.04
C ALA A 238 25.05 -4.16 -6.32
N LYS A 239 23.76 -3.81 -6.23
CA LYS A 239 22.62 -4.72 -6.52
C LYS A 239 22.53 -5.08 -8.00
N ARG A 240 23.07 -4.24 -8.91
CA ARG A 240 23.12 -4.52 -10.36
C ARG A 240 23.99 -5.72 -10.70
N SER A 241 25.06 -5.97 -9.93
CA SER A 241 26.01 -7.07 -10.16
C SER A 241 25.49 -8.43 -9.70
N MET A 242 24.78 -8.49 -8.57
CA MET A 242 24.39 -9.76 -7.95
C MET A 242 23.28 -10.50 -8.72
N ARG A 243 22.39 -9.80 -9.42
CA ARG A 243 21.29 -10.45 -10.17
C ARG A 243 21.73 -11.04 -11.52
N ARG A 244 22.84 -10.59 -12.11
CA ARG A 244 23.43 -11.23 -13.30
C ARG A 244 24.13 -12.56 -12.96
N GLY A 245 24.55 -12.76 -11.72
CA GLY A 245 25.23 -13.98 -11.25
C GLY A 245 24.29 -15.10 -10.81
N LEU A 246 22.98 -14.87 -10.73
CA LEU A 246 22.00 -15.82 -10.20
C LEU A 246 21.09 -16.43 -11.30
N ARG A 247 21.58 -16.50 -12.53
CA ARG A 247 21.03 -17.36 -13.59
C ARG A 247 22.00 -18.52 -13.80
N LEU A 248 21.87 -19.55 -12.95
CA LEU A 248 22.39 -20.90 -13.17
C LEU A 248 21.20 -21.84 -13.32
#